data_AF-A0A7Y5NUB3-F1
#
_entry.id   AF-A0A7Y5NUB3-F1
#
_cell.length_a   1.000
_cell.length_b   1.000
_cell.length_c   1.000
_cell.angle_alpha   90.00
_cell.angle_beta   90.00
_cell.angle_gamma   90.00
#
_symmetry.space_group_name_H-M   'P 1'
#
loop_
_entity.id
_entity.type
_entity.pdbx_description
1 polymer ?
#
loop_
_entity_poly.entity_id
_entity_poly.type
_entity_poly.pdbx_seq_one_letter_code
_entity_poly.pdbx_strand_id
1 'polypeptide(L)'
;MDNKSTAARVATEAWGIPVSKTSAVDVTKEFRWCRRREIFYVETWDRDCGLIAVGPDDTVFRFVDSPAARPEENRAARLAAMNELLKAEDVDLPWGVEPAALAATVHALLVDPRGLVASRRFLEEQKSAIDTWTYLAPHRPRAAEHTQAERRELFVRACTDPILHETRGSWTLDFSYFAVSGAVERWHITGTTERVVSASDELALRAGTFKFPYL
;
A
#
# COMPACT_ATOMS: atom_id res chain seq x y z
N MET A 1 -25.78 -12.20 -0.85
CA MET A 1 -24.73 -12.17 0.20
C MET A 1 -24.22 -10.74 0.23
N ASP A 2 -24.00 -10.13 1.40
CA ASP A 2 -23.44 -8.76 1.39
C ASP A 2 -21.97 -8.78 0.95
N ASN A 3 -21.50 -7.70 0.31
CA ASN A 3 -20.16 -7.63 -0.27
C ASN A 3 -19.05 -7.79 0.77
N LYS A 4 -19.30 -7.34 2.00
CA LYS A 4 -18.39 -7.52 3.14
C LYS A 4 -18.18 -9.00 3.48
N SER A 5 -19.24 -9.79 3.51
CA SER A 5 -19.19 -11.24 3.74
C SER A 5 -18.48 -11.95 2.59
N THR A 6 -18.72 -11.51 1.34
CA THR A 6 -18.00 -12.00 0.17
C THR A 6 -16.50 -11.73 0.29
N ALA A 7 -16.09 -10.53 0.69
CA ALA A 7 -14.68 -10.19 0.88
C ALA A 7 -13.99 -11.06 1.95
N ALA A 8 -14.64 -11.20 3.12
CA ALA A 8 -14.11 -12.04 4.21
C ALA A 8 -13.99 -13.52 3.80
N ARG A 9 -14.97 -14.04 3.05
CA ARG A 9 -14.94 -15.41 2.52
C ARG A 9 -13.80 -15.61 1.52
N VAL A 10 -13.62 -14.70 0.57
CA VAL A 10 -12.56 -14.82 -0.44
C VAL A 10 -11.16 -14.75 0.19
N ALA A 11 -10.96 -13.86 1.17
CA ALA A 11 -9.71 -13.77 1.91
C ALA A 11 -9.42 -15.05 2.71
N THR A 12 -10.44 -15.58 3.39
CA THR A 12 -10.42 -16.87 4.10
C THR A 12 -10.00 -18.03 3.18
N GLU A 13 -10.58 -18.11 1.99
CA GLU A 13 -10.24 -19.13 0.99
C GLU A 13 -8.79 -19.00 0.50
N ALA A 14 -8.31 -17.77 0.29
CA ALA A 14 -6.94 -17.51 -0.14
C ALA A 14 -5.90 -17.88 0.93
N TRP A 15 -6.18 -17.58 2.20
CA TRP A 15 -5.26 -17.86 3.32
C TRP A 15 -5.42 -19.27 3.90
N GLY A 16 -6.52 -19.97 3.62
CA GLY A 16 -6.82 -21.27 4.24
C GLY A 16 -7.17 -21.17 5.73
N ILE A 17 -7.73 -20.04 6.18
CA ILE A 17 -8.03 -19.73 7.59
C ILE A 17 -9.55 -19.60 7.76
N PRO A 18 -10.18 -20.04 8.88
CA PRO A 18 -11.63 -19.89 9.07
C PRO A 18 -12.14 -18.44 9.03
N VAL A 19 -13.34 -18.22 8.49
CA VAL A 19 -13.98 -16.88 8.39
C VAL A 19 -14.13 -16.21 9.75
N SER A 20 -14.32 -16.99 10.82
CA SER A 20 -14.40 -16.46 12.20
C SER A 20 -13.13 -15.77 12.69
N LYS A 21 -11.99 -15.98 12.00
CA LYS A 21 -10.71 -15.33 12.27
C LYS A 21 -10.37 -14.21 11.28
N THR A 22 -11.28 -13.89 10.37
CA THR A 22 -11.08 -12.89 9.32
C THR A 22 -12.07 -11.75 9.53
N SER A 23 -11.57 -10.52 9.53
CA SER A 23 -12.38 -9.31 9.57
C SER A 23 -12.34 -8.60 8.23
N ALA A 24 -13.39 -7.85 7.91
CA ALA A 24 -13.49 -7.03 6.71
C ALA A 24 -14.05 -5.65 7.04
N VAL A 25 -13.40 -4.60 6.55
CA VAL A 25 -13.77 -3.20 6.75
C VAL A 25 -13.82 -2.52 5.38
N ASP A 26 -14.92 -1.83 5.09
CA ASP A 26 -15.06 -1.05 3.86
C ASP A 26 -14.14 0.16 3.91
N VAL A 27 -13.25 0.25 2.93
CA VAL A 27 -12.27 1.32 2.71
C VAL A 27 -12.43 1.92 1.30
N THR A 28 -13.62 1.88 0.73
CA THR A 28 -13.89 2.40 -0.62
C THR A 28 -13.63 3.90 -0.73
N LYS A 29 -13.78 4.66 0.37
CA LYS A 29 -13.62 6.12 0.39
C LYS A 29 -12.17 6.57 0.18
N GLU A 30 -11.23 5.69 0.48
CA GLU A 30 -9.79 5.83 0.33
C GLU A 30 -9.38 5.65 -1.13
N PHE A 31 -10.18 4.95 -1.93
CA PHE A 31 -9.96 4.68 -3.35
C PHE A 31 -11.02 5.38 -4.21
N ARG A 32 -11.06 6.71 -4.18
CA ARG A 32 -12.11 7.51 -4.87
C ARG A 32 -12.21 7.31 -6.39
N TRP A 33 -11.16 6.77 -7.01
CA TRP A 33 -11.14 6.41 -8.43
C TRP A 33 -11.96 5.13 -8.71
N CYS A 34 -12.15 4.27 -7.71
CA CYS A 34 -12.96 3.06 -7.79
C CYS A 34 -14.43 3.44 -7.54
N ARG A 35 -15.24 3.46 -8.62
CA ARG A 35 -16.61 4.00 -8.60
C ARG A 35 -17.67 2.92 -8.67
N ARG A 36 -17.35 1.76 -9.23
CA ARG A 36 -18.31 0.67 -9.48
C ARG A 36 -18.16 -0.48 -8.50
N ARG A 37 -17.09 -0.50 -7.71
CA ARG A 37 -16.75 -1.59 -6.78
C ARG A 37 -16.48 -1.06 -5.39
N GLU A 38 -16.80 -1.89 -4.40
CA GLU A 38 -16.45 -1.65 -3.01
C GLU A 38 -15.10 -2.33 -2.72
N ILE A 39 -14.23 -1.63 -1.98
CA ILE A 39 -12.92 -2.15 -1.59
C ILE A 39 -12.93 -2.40 -0.09
N PHE A 40 -12.56 -3.62 0.29
CA PHE A 40 -12.51 -4.06 1.68
C PHE A 40 -11.08 -4.32 2.10
N TYR A 41 -10.68 -3.70 3.21
CA TYR A 41 -9.53 -4.13 3.99
C TYR A 41 -9.90 -5.40 4.75
N VAL A 42 -9.11 -6.45 4.53
CA VAL A 42 -9.28 -7.75 5.21
C VAL A 42 -8.06 -8.02 6.08
N GLU A 43 -8.30 -8.50 7.30
CA GLU A 43 -7.23 -8.81 8.26
C GLU A 43 -7.56 -10.08 9.07
N THR A 44 -6.56 -10.92 9.29
CA THR A 44 -6.60 -12.10 10.15
C THR A 44 -6.17 -11.77 11.58
N TRP A 45 -6.49 -12.64 12.54
CA TRP A 45 -5.98 -12.49 13.92
C TRP A 45 -4.46 -12.55 14.02
N ASP A 46 -3.81 -13.25 13.08
CA ASP A 46 -2.35 -13.36 12.99
C ASP A 46 -1.72 -12.15 12.26
N ARG A 47 -2.52 -11.11 11.97
CA ARG A 47 -2.13 -9.82 11.37
C ARG A 47 -1.73 -9.88 9.90
N ASP A 48 -2.06 -10.98 9.21
CA ASP A 48 -2.06 -11.02 7.75
C ASP A 48 -3.17 -10.11 7.25
N CYS A 49 -2.88 -9.32 6.21
CA CYS A 49 -3.85 -8.39 5.68
C CYS A 49 -3.72 -8.22 4.17
N GLY A 50 -4.74 -7.64 3.56
CA GLY A 50 -4.73 -7.22 2.17
C GLY A 50 -6.03 -6.53 1.79
N LEU A 51 -6.27 -6.44 0.49
CA LEU A 51 -7.48 -5.81 -0.05
C LEU A 51 -8.27 -6.79 -0.91
N ILE A 52 -9.59 -6.65 -0.89
CA ILE A 52 -10.50 -7.35 -1.80
C ILE A 52 -11.45 -6.31 -2.41
N ALA A 53 -11.52 -6.24 -3.74
CA ALA A 53 -12.52 -5.42 -4.42
C ALA A 53 -13.68 -6.30 -4.90
N VAL A 54 -14.92 -5.93 -4.55
CA VAL A 54 -16.14 -6.67 -4.89
C VAL A 54 -17.03 -5.78 -5.76
N GLY A 55 -17.45 -6.32 -6.91
CA GLY A 55 -18.33 -5.63 -7.86
C GLY A 55 -19.78 -6.10 -7.83
N PRO A 56 -20.65 -5.40 -8.57
CA PRO A 56 -22.10 -5.67 -8.58
C PRO A 56 -22.47 -7.02 -9.20
N ASP A 57 -21.62 -7.57 -10.06
CA ASP A 57 -21.83 -8.84 -10.76
C ASP A 57 -21.10 -10.01 -10.08
N ASP A 58 -20.91 -9.93 -8.77
CA ASP A 58 -20.08 -10.87 -7.98
C ASP A 58 -18.62 -10.99 -8.47
N THR A 59 -18.14 -10.07 -9.32
CA THR A 59 -16.74 -10.01 -9.74
C THR A 59 -15.85 -9.65 -8.55
N VAL A 60 -14.79 -10.43 -8.33
CA VAL A 60 -13.87 -10.22 -7.21
C VAL A 60 -12.44 -10.06 -7.70
N PHE A 61 -11.77 -9.00 -7.24
CA PHE A 61 -10.33 -8.81 -7.39
C PHE A 61 -9.66 -9.01 -6.03
N ARG A 62 -8.61 -9.83 -6.01
CA ARG A 62 -7.92 -10.26 -4.79
C ARG A 62 -6.51 -9.68 -4.73
N PHE A 63 -6.20 -9.03 -3.61
CA PHE A 63 -4.91 -8.42 -3.30
C PHE A 63 -4.42 -8.92 -1.94
N VAL A 64 -4.44 -10.24 -1.79
CA VAL A 64 -3.99 -10.99 -0.61
C VAL A 64 -2.99 -12.05 -1.07
N ASP A 65 -2.05 -12.43 -0.20
CA ASP A 65 -1.09 -13.49 -0.52
C ASP A 65 -1.74 -14.87 -0.43
N SER A 66 -1.35 -15.74 -1.35
CA SER A 66 -1.51 -17.18 -1.18
C SER A 66 -0.26 -17.71 -0.47
N PRO A 67 -0.38 -18.34 0.72
CA PRO A 67 0.75 -18.97 1.40
C PRO A 67 1.41 -20.09 0.60
N ALA A 68 0.69 -20.66 -0.37
CA ALA A 68 1.18 -21.73 -1.23
C ALA A 68 1.98 -21.22 -2.45
N ALA A 69 1.93 -19.92 -2.75
CA ALA A 69 2.62 -19.31 -3.88
C ALA A 69 3.92 -18.65 -3.43
N ARG A 70 4.90 -18.56 -4.35
CA ARG A 70 6.13 -17.81 -4.08
C ARG A 70 5.85 -16.30 -4.04
N PRO A 71 6.67 -15.49 -3.33
CA PRO A 71 6.48 -14.04 -3.26
C PRO A 71 6.38 -13.36 -4.64
N GLU A 72 7.17 -13.79 -5.61
CA GLU A 72 7.16 -13.24 -6.97
C GLU A 72 5.87 -13.58 -7.72
N GLU A 73 5.32 -14.76 -7.49
CA GLU A 73 4.05 -15.21 -8.07
C GLU A 73 2.87 -14.43 -7.48
N ASN A 74 2.87 -14.21 -6.16
CA ASN A 74 1.88 -13.36 -5.48
C ASN A 74 1.94 -11.93 -6.02
N ARG A 75 3.13 -11.33 -6.15
CA ARG A 75 3.30 -9.97 -6.70
C ARG A 75 2.80 -9.87 -8.14
N ALA A 76 3.13 -10.84 -8.99
CA ALA A 76 2.66 -10.88 -10.37
C ALA A 76 1.13 -11.02 -10.46
N ALA A 77 0.52 -11.87 -9.63
CA ALA A 77 -0.93 -12.04 -9.58
C ALA A 77 -1.64 -10.76 -9.10
N ARG A 78 -1.11 -10.07 -8.09
CA ARG A 78 -1.62 -8.78 -7.62
C ARG A 78 -1.51 -7.69 -8.67
N LEU A 79 -0.39 -7.62 -9.40
CA LEU A 79 -0.21 -6.68 -10.50
C LEU A 79 -1.20 -6.93 -11.63
N ALA A 80 -1.43 -8.20 -12.00
CA ALA A 80 -2.45 -8.56 -12.98
C ALA A 80 -3.86 -8.16 -12.50
N ALA A 81 -4.22 -8.49 -11.26
CA ALA A 81 -5.51 -8.12 -10.66
C ALA A 81 -5.70 -6.60 -10.59
N MET A 82 -4.64 -5.84 -10.30
CA MET A 82 -4.69 -4.37 -10.24
C MET A 82 -4.99 -3.79 -11.61
N ASN A 83 -4.31 -4.25 -12.66
CA ASN A 83 -4.55 -3.78 -14.02
C ASN A 83 -5.96 -4.11 -14.51
N GLU A 84 -6.47 -5.30 -14.20
CA GLU A 84 -7.85 -5.65 -14.55
C GLU A 84 -8.88 -4.82 -13.75
N LEU A 85 -8.60 -4.51 -12.48
CA LEU A 85 -9.43 -3.60 -11.69
C LEU A 85 -9.44 -2.19 -12.26
N LEU A 86 -8.27 -1.61 -12.55
CA LEU A 86 -8.14 -0.27 -13.14
C LEU A 86 -8.87 -0.17 -14.48
N LYS A 87 -8.74 -1.19 -15.33
CA LYS A 87 -9.46 -1.30 -16.61
C LYS A 87 -10.97 -1.41 -16.40
N ALA A 88 -11.42 -2.22 -15.44
CA ALA A 88 -12.85 -2.40 -15.17
C ALA A 88 -13.52 -1.15 -14.55
N GLU A 89 -12.72 -0.29 -13.91
CA GLU A 89 -13.11 1.03 -13.40
C GLU A 89 -12.94 2.16 -14.42
N ASP A 90 -12.43 1.88 -15.63
CA ASP A 90 -12.18 2.88 -16.69
C ASP A 90 -11.25 4.01 -16.22
N VAL A 91 -10.20 3.65 -15.48
CA VAL A 91 -9.19 4.60 -15.00
C VAL A 91 -8.21 4.92 -16.13
N ASP A 92 -8.18 6.18 -16.54
CA ASP A 92 -7.16 6.69 -17.45
C ASP A 92 -5.80 6.72 -16.75
N LEU A 93 -4.75 6.12 -17.31
CA LEU A 93 -3.42 6.12 -16.69
C LEU A 93 -2.46 7.05 -17.44
N PRO A 94 -1.63 7.84 -16.73
CA PRO A 94 -1.56 7.99 -15.27
C PRO A 94 -2.56 9.03 -14.70
N TRP A 95 -3.42 9.64 -15.51
CA TRP A 95 -4.13 10.89 -15.18
C TRP A 95 -5.43 10.76 -14.38
N GLY A 96 -6.07 9.60 -14.43
CA GLY A 96 -7.31 9.29 -13.73
C GLY A 96 -7.16 9.24 -12.22
N VAL A 97 -5.92 9.29 -11.71
CA VAL A 97 -5.59 9.31 -10.28
C VAL A 97 -4.43 10.29 -10.06
N GLU A 98 -4.56 11.19 -9.07
CA GLU A 98 -3.44 12.07 -8.71
C GLU A 98 -2.19 11.25 -8.32
N PRO A 99 -0.95 11.72 -8.63
CA PRO A 99 0.26 10.92 -8.40
C PRO A 99 0.42 10.35 -6.98
N ALA A 100 0.02 11.11 -5.96
CA ALA A 100 0.04 10.63 -4.57
C ALA A 100 -0.98 9.53 -4.29
N ALA A 101 -2.18 9.65 -4.85
CA ALA A 101 -3.20 8.62 -4.74
C ALA A 101 -2.84 7.38 -5.59
N LEU A 102 -2.16 7.56 -6.72
CA LEU A 102 -1.64 6.46 -7.54
C LEU A 102 -0.54 5.70 -6.80
N ALA A 103 0.42 6.42 -6.19
CA ALA A 103 1.46 5.82 -5.34
C ALA A 103 0.86 5.02 -4.19
N ALA A 104 -0.11 5.59 -3.47
CA ALA A 104 -0.79 4.91 -2.37
C ALA A 104 -1.55 3.67 -2.85
N THR A 105 -2.24 3.78 -3.99
CA THR A 105 -2.99 2.68 -4.61
C THR A 105 -2.06 1.53 -4.99
N VAL A 106 -0.99 1.81 -5.71
CA VAL A 106 -0.03 0.80 -6.18
C VAL A 106 0.58 0.07 -4.99
N HIS A 107 1.03 0.78 -3.97
CA HIS A 107 1.56 0.12 -2.78
C HIS A 107 0.50 -0.73 -2.07
N ALA A 108 -0.69 -0.16 -1.81
CA ALA A 108 -1.74 -0.84 -1.05
C ALA A 108 -2.21 -2.13 -1.72
N LEU A 109 -2.30 -2.15 -3.05
CA LEU A 109 -2.73 -3.32 -3.83
C LEU A 109 -1.61 -4.33 -4.07
N LEU A 110 -0.34 -3.91 -4.12
CA LEU A 110 0.77 -4.82 -4.43
C LEU A 110 1.47 -5.38 -3.20
N VAL A 111 1.52 -4.66 -2.08
CA VAL A 111 2.34 -5.03 -0.92
C VAL A 111 1.54 -5.10 0.36
N ASP A 112 1.23 -3.94 0.95
CA ASP A 112 0.56 -3.85 2.24
C ASP A 112 -0.31 -2.57 2.26
N PRO A 113 -1.62 -2.69 2.56
CA PRO A 113 -2.52 -1.55 2.61
C PRO A 113 -2.28 -0.60 3.79
N ARG A 114 -1.44 -0.96 4.77
CA ARG A 114 -1.31 -0.20 6.03
C ARG A 114 -0.31 0.92 5.98
N GLY A 115 0.77 0.81 5.21
CA GLY A 115 1.82 1.82 5.23
C GLY A 115 1.41 3.13 4.53
N LEU A 116 2.34 4.08 4.49
CA LEU A 116 2.02 5.47 4.15
C LEU A 116 2.99 6.03 3.12
N VAL A 117 2.46 6.68 2.07
CA VAL A 117 3.27 7.42 1.10
C VAL A 117 3.94 8.58 1.82
N ALA A 118 5.27 8.57 1.83
CA ALA A 118 6.10 9.58 2.48
C ALA A 118 6.14 10.85 1.60
N SER A 119 5.03 11.58 1.53
CA SER A 119 4.92 12.85 0.80
C SER A 119 5.13 14.05 1.72
N ARG A 120 5.33 15.25 1.15
CA ARG A 120 5.36 16.48 1.96
C ARG A 120 4.00 16.78 2.56
N ARG A 121 2.91 16.51 1.82
CA ARG A 121 1.56 16.60 2.36
C ARG A 121 1.38 15.73 3.61
N PHE A 122 1.84 14.49 3.56
CA PHE A 122 1.83 13.60 4.72
C PHE A 122 2.62 14.20 5.91
N LEU A 123 3.82 14.73 5.65
CA LEU A 123 4.62 15.41 6.66
C LEU A 123 3.90 16.60 7.32
N GLU A 124 3.19 17.41 6.52
CA GLU A 124 2.42 18.56 6.98
C GLU A 124 1.23 18.15 7.85
N GLU A 125 0.45 17.17 7.39
CA GLU A 125 -0.71 16.63 8.10
C GLU A 125 -0.32 15.99 9.43
N GLN A 126 0.90 15.43 9.51
CA GLN A 126 1.37 14.63 10.65
C GLN A 126 2.45 15.31 11.49
N LYS A 127 2.63 16.63 11.32
CA LYS A 127 3.70 17.39 11.96
C LYS A 127 3.76 17.25 13.49
N SER A 128 2.60 17.10 14.14
CA SER A 128 2.49 16.89 15.58
C SER A 128 2.86 15.48 16.04
N ALA A 129 2.79 14.48 15.14
CA ALA A 129 3.04 13.07 15.45
C ALA A 129 4.50 12.64 15.19
N ILE A 130 5.29 13.45 14.47
CA ILE A 130 6.69 13.13 14.10
C ILE A 130 7.53 12.71 15.31
N ASP A 131 7.43 13.42 16.43
CA ASP A 131 8.21 13.09 17.62
C ASP A 131 7.84 11.72 18.19
N THR A 132 6.58 11.30 18.07
CA THR A 132 6.11 9.97 18.48
C THR A 132 6.71 8.87 17.58
N TRP A 133 6.81 9.13 16.27
CA TRP A 133 7.27 8.14 15.30
C TRP A 133 8.79 8.03 15.23
N THR A 134 9.49 9.09 15.63
CA THR A 134 10.96 9.14 15.68
C THR A 134 11.52 8.81 17.06
N TYR A 135 10.67 8.70 18.08
CA TYR A 135 11.08 8.26 19.41
C TYR A 135 11.21 6.74 19.49
N LEU A 136 12.43 6.27 19.76
CA LEU A 136 12.72 4.90 20.14
C LEU A 136 13.29 4.88 21.56
N ALA A 137 12.73 4.02 22.42
CA ALA A 137 13.18 3.93 23.79
C ALA A 137 14.67 3.51 23.85
N PRO A 138 15.51 4.10 24.74
CA PRO A 138 16.96 3.95 24.72
C PRO A 138 17.48 2.50 24.80
N HIS A 139 16.69 1.59 25.38
CA HIS A 139 17.02 0.18 25.54
C HIS A 139 16.76 -0.65 24.27
N ARG A 140 16.15 -0.08 23.23
CA ARG A 140 15.96 -0.77 21.94
C ARG A 140 17.31 -0.81 21.21
N PRO A 141 17.74 -1.95 20.65
CA PRO A 141 19.02 -2.05 19.93
C PRO A 141 19.21 -0.98 18.84
N ARG A 142 18.13 -0.65 18.12
CA ARG A 142 18.13 0.38 17.07
C ARG A 142 18.15 1.82 17.60
N ALA A 143 17.82 2.05 18.87
CA ALA A 143 17.83 3.38 19.48
C ALA A 143 19.24 3.98 19.52
N ALA A 144 20.28 3.13 19.61
CA ALA A 144 21.68 3.54 19.69
C ALA A 144 22.29 3.99 18.35
N GLU A 145 21.65 3.70 17.21
CA GLU A 145 22.22 3.96 15.88
C GLU A 145 22.02 5.41 15.42
N HIS A 146 20.97 6.06 15.92
CA HIS A 146 20.62 7.44 15.61
C HIS A 146 20.09 8.12 16.88
N THR A 147 20.38 9.39 17.05
CA THR A 147 19.69 10.25 18.01
C THR A 147 18.25 10.51 17.55
N GLN A 148 17.38 11.00 18.44
CA GLN A 148 16.02 11.40 18.05
C GLN A 148 16.03 12.54 17.02
N ALA A 149 16.96 13.49 17.15
CA ALA A 149 17.11 14.59 16.20
C ALA A 149 17.49 14.08 14.80
N GLU A 150 18.47 13.17 14.70
CA GLU A 150 18.84 12.55 13.42
C GLU A 150 17.68 11.76 12.80
N ARG A 151 16.90 11.02 13.60
CA ARG A 151 15.70 10.35 13.09
C ARG A 151 14.67 11.34 12.55
N ARG A 152 14.47 12.46 13.23
CA ARG A 152 13.59 13.52 12.74
C ARG A 152 14.04 14.06 11.39
N GLU A 153 15.34 14.29 11.22
CA GLU A 153 15.91 14.72 9.93
C GLU A 153 15.75 13.65 8.85
N LEU A 154 16.01 12.37 9.16
CA LEU A 154 15.79 11.25 8.25
C LEU A 154 14.32 11.14 7.82
N PHE A 155 13.39 11.32 8.76
CA PHE A 155 11.95 11.29 8.49
C PHE A 155 11.55 12.41 7.53
N VAL A 156 11.98 13.64 7.80
CA VAL A 156 11.71 14.79 6.93
C VAL A 156 12.33 14.60 5.53
N ARG A 157 13.55 14.05 5.45
CA ARG A 157 14.22 13.76 4.17
C ARG A 157 13.55 12.64 3.38
N ALA A 158 12.94 11.67 4.06
CA ALA A 158 12.17 10.61 3.42
C ALA A 158 10.85 11.13 2.82
N CYS A 159 10.31 12.22 3.35
CA CYS A 159 9.09 12.85 2.86
C CYS A 159 9.33 13.62 1.54
N THR A 160 9.26 12.91 0.42
CA THR A 160 9.39 13.42 -0.94
C THR A 160 8.08 13.25 -1.70
N ASP A 161 7.59 14.31 -2.34
CA ASP A 161 6.39 14.21 -3.16
C ASP A 161 6.60 13.21 -4.32
N PRO A 162 5.59 12.37 -4.62
CA PRO A 162 5.65 11.47 -5.77
C PRO A 162 5.91 12.22 -7.07
N ILE A 163 6.86 11.73 -7.86
CA ILE A 163 7.31 12.37 -9.09
C ILE A 163 6.84 11.52 -10.27
N LEU A 164 5.91 12.06 -11.05
CA LEU A 164 5.45 11.46 -12.29
C LEU A 164 6.27 12.02 -13.46
N HIS A 165 6.85 11.12 -14.26
CA HIS A 165 7.52 11.47 -15.51
C HIS A 165 6.84 10.76 -16.69
N GLU A 166 6.76 11.44 -17.81
CA GLU A 166 6.11 10.92 -19.01
C GLU A 166 7.01 10.97 -20.22
N THR A 167 6.96 9.90 -21.00
CA THR A 167 7.62 9.78 -22.30
C THR A 167 6.71 9.05 -23.25
N ARG A 168 6.37 9.67 -24.40
CA ARG A 168 5.49 9.17 -25.48
C ARG A 168 4.96 7.74 -25.29
N GLY A 169 3.76 7.61 -24.70
CA GLY A 169 3.05 6.33 -24.53
C GLY A 169 3.44 5.52 -23.28
N SER A 170 4.34 6.04 -22.47
CA SER A 170 4.81 5.45 -21.21
C SER A 170 4.98 6.50 -20.12
N TRP A 171 4.94 6.05 -18.87
CA TRP A 171 5.12 6.90 -17.70
C TRP A 171 5.89 6.16 -16.62
N THR A 172 6.55 6.92 -15.75
CA THR A 172 7.17 6.41 -14.52
C THR A 172 6.71 7.20 -13.32
N LEU A 173 6.56 6.54 -12.18
CA LEU A 173 6.22 7.17 -10.90
C LEU A 173 7.23 6.75 -9.85
N ASP A 174 7.95 7.73 -9.32
CA ASP A 174 8.92 7.55 -8.24
C ASP A 174 8.35 8.11 -6.94
N PHE A 175 8.41 7.34 -5.86
CA PHE A 175 7.96 7.81 -4.54
C PHE A 175 8.67 7.09 -3.40
N SER A 176 8.55 7.65 -2.19
CA SER A 176 9.03 7.03 -0.95
C SER A 176 7.84 6.57 -0.10
N TYR A 177 8.03 5.52 0.68
CA TYR A 177 6.97 4.91 1.47
C TYR A 177 7.46 4.46 2.86
N PHE A 178 6.65 4.70 3.89
CA PHE A 178 6.88 4.21 5.25
C PHE A 178 6.19 2.86 5.46
N ALA A 179 6.99 1.79 5.59
CA ALA A 179 6.48 0.44 5.82
C ALA A 179 6.09 0.20 7.29
N VAL A 180 5.23 -0.78 7.54
CA VAL A 180 4.79 -1.21 8.89
C VAL A 180 5.95 -1.58 9.82
N SER A 181 7.05 -2.05 9.23
CA SER A 181 8.27 -2.38 9.96
C SER A 181 9.04 -1.17 10.48
N GLY A 182 8.65 0.06 10.11
CA GLY A 182 9.40 1.28 10.38
C GLY A 182 10.57 1.51 9.42
N ALA A 183 10.61 0.80 8.30
CA ALA A 183 11.51 1.03 7.18
C ALA A 183 11.02 2.18 6.28
N VAL A 184 11.90 2.67 5.43
CA VAL A 184 11.53 3.48 4.26
C VAL A 184 11.98 2.77 3.01
N GLU A 185 11.05 2.63 2.08
CA GLU A 185 11.28 2.07 0.75
C GLU A 185 11.18 3.17 -0.28
N ARG A 186 11.99 3.07 -1.34
CA ARG A 186 11.83 3.88 -2.56
C ARG A 186 11.26 2.99 -3.64
N TRP A 187 10.20 3.48 -4.24
CA TRP A 187 9.42 2.78 -5.23
C TRP A 187 9.62 3.44 -6.59
N HIS A 188 9.78 2.59 -7.60
CA HIS A 188 9.81 2.95 -9.01
C HIS A 188 8.77 2.13 -9.76
N ILE A 189 7.78 2.82 -10.33
CA ILE A 189 6.69 2.22 -11.09
C ILE A 189 6.86 2.62 -12.55
N THR A 190 6.62 1.68 -13.46
CA THR A 190 6.52 1.98 -14.89
C THR A 190 5.17 1.54 -15.43
N GLY A 191 4.63 2.27 -16.39
CA GLY A 191 3.37 1.95 -17.01
C GLY A 191 3.21 2.54 -18.40
N THR A 192 2.11 2.15 -19.05
CA THR A 192 1.58 2.74 -20.28
C THR A 192 0.22 3.35 -19.97
N THR A 193 -0.41 3.96 -20.98
CA THR A 193 -1.79 4.47 -20.86
C THR A 193 -2.81 3.36 -20.58
N GLU A 194 -2.45 2.09 -20.83
CA GLU A 194 -3.36 0.95 -20.68
C GLU A 194 -3.19 0.20 -19.36
N ARG A 195 -1.99 0.24 -18.76
CA ARG A 195 -1.66 -0.59 -17.59
C ARG A 195 -0.38 -0.17 -16.88
N VAL A 196 -0.25 -0.59 -15.63
CA VAL A 196 1.04 -0.65 -14.93
C VAL A 196 1.83 -1.86 -15.45
N VAL A 197 3.06 -1.62 -15.89
CA VAL A 197 3.95 -2.63 -16.49
C VAL A 197 4.82 -3.27 -15.41
N SER A 198 5.41 -2.46 -14.53
CA SER A 198 6.26 -2.96 -13.45
C SER A 198 6.17 -2.07 -12.22
N ALA A 199 6.43 -2.67 -11.07
CA ALA A 199 6.58 -1.98 -9.80
C ALA A 199 7.76 -2.62 -9.08
N SER A 200 8.78 -1.83 -8.74
CA SER A 200 9.96 -2.28 -8.01
C SER A 200 10.23 -1.35 -6.84
N ASP A 201 10.83 -1.91 -5.81
CA ASP A 201 11.18 -1.19 -4.58
C ASP A 201 12.62 -1.49 -4.17
N GLU A 202 13.25 -0.51 -3.53
CA GLU A 202 14.52 -0.65 -2.86
C GLU A 202 14.45 -0.13 -1.43
N LEU A 203 15.21 -0.74 -0.53
CA LEU A 203 15.28 -0.31 0.85
C LEU A 203 16.13 0.97 0.98
N ALA A 204 15.49 2.09 1.33
CA ALA A 204 16.16 3.37 1.55
C ALA A 204 16.59 3.56 3.01
N LEU A 205 15.75 3.13 3.96
CA LEU A 205 16.06 3.07 5.39
C LEU A 205 15.56 1.74 5.95
N ARG A 206 16.40 1.07 6.76
CA ARG A 206 16.10 -0.27 7.29
C ARG A 206 14.92 -0.29 8.26
N ALA A 207 14.34 -1.48 8.43
CA ALA A 207 13.30 -1.73 9.43
C ALA A 207 13.74 -1.31 10.85
N GLY A 208 12.78 -0.76 11.60
CA GLY A 208 12.99 -0.24 12.94
C GLY A 208 13.72 1.10 13.01
N THR A 209 13.92 1.80 11.89
CA THR A 209 14.42 3.19 11.89
C THR A 209 13.40 4.09 12.56
N PHE A 210 12.12 3.91 12.23
CA PHE A 210 10.98 4.61 12.83
C PHE A 210 10.08 3.65 13.61
N LYS A 211 9.31 4.20 14.54
CA LYS A 211 8.11 3.51 15.06
C LYS A 211 7.01 3.69 14.02
N PHE A 212 6.29 2.60 13.72
CA PHE A 212 5.21 2.70 12.76
C PHE A 212 4.12 3.68 13.26
N PRO A 213 3.64 4.59 12.39
CA PRO A 213 2.49 5.44 12.66
C PRO A 213 1.20 4.60 12.77
N TYR A 214 0.92 4.07 13.96
CA TYR A 214 -0.46 3.69 14.28
C TYR A 214 -1.25 4.99 14.43
N LEU A 215 -2.09 5.30 13.44
CA LEU A 215 -3.10 6.35 13.50
C LEU A 215 -4.33 5.87 14.28
#